data_AF-A0A9Q0M487-F1
#
_entry.id   AF-A0A9Q0M487-F1
#
_cell.length_a   1.000
_cell.length_b   1.000
_cell.length_c   1.000
_cell.angle_alpha   90.00
_cell.angle_beta   90.00
_cell.angle_gamma   90.00
#
_symmetry.space_group_name_H-M   'P 1'
#
loop_
_entity.id
_entity.type
_entity.pdbx_description
1 polymer ?
#
loop_
_entity_poly.entity_id
_entity_poly.type
_entity_poly.pdbx_seq_one_letter_code
_entity_poly.pdbx_strand_id
1 'polypeptide(L)'
;MLKFEWRSRSTQSRHVVWLTVVILCSLKLDTFHFCSKTTIPLPPLDAPNNVIKLIIKTYVNELLDSPGMDPDQLKRKMASMNDYISTHPALHQRYLWVGSTPPAEYNPDLHEITGYDQNTTRFVVKRKRNSGMSESKEQLPSEEICETKQKWEQINETHDLYDNKAKVIQQEDMKQFVFSYRCAKNKGKCLGISQLYESECTERFGWMYMYYKPENKPPQWGFVNAPHHCACRLKPKFYQPTISSADEPMK
;
A
#
# COMPACT_ATOMS: atom_id res chain seq x y z
N MET A 1 56.23 40.40 -26.62
CA MET A 1 57.17 40.10 -27.72
C MET A 1 58.45 39.56 -27.12
N LEU A 2 58.52 38.24 -26.84
CA LEU A 2 59.76 37.53 -26.54
C LEU A 2 59.60 36.12 -27.14
N LYS A 3 60.55 35.81 -28.02
CA LYS A 3 60.60 34.67 -28.92
C LYS A 3 61.68 33.74 -28.35
N PHE A 4 61.36 32.49 -28.05
CA PHE A 4 62.35 31.43 -27.91
C PHE A 4 61.76 30.13 -28.44
N GLU A 5 62.02 29.87 -29.71
CA GLU A 5 62.12 28.52 -30.27
C GLU A 5 63.52 28.00 -29.94
N TRP A 6 63.65 26.72 -29.59
CA TRP A 6 64.49 25.78 -30.34
C TRP A 6 64.10 24.34 -29.96
N ARG A 7 63.57 23.64 -30.98
CA ARG A 7 63.74 22.22 -31.42
C ARG A 7 64.50 21.26 -30.49
N SER A 8 64.32 19.94 -30.55
CA SER A 8 63.40 19.00 -31.22
C SER A 8 64.07 17.62 -31.06
N ARG A 9 63.26 16.59 -30.80
CA ARG A 9 63.39 15.16 -31.16
C ARG A 9 62.93 14.32 -29.97
N SER A 10 62.13 13.27 -30.11
CA SER A 10 61.32 12.73 -31.20
C SER A 10 60.59 11.53 -30.60
N THR A 11 59.35 11.27 -31.07
CA THR A 11 58.72 9.93 -31.27
C THR A 11 58.72 8.97 -30.09
N GLN A 12 57.59 8.58 -29.50
CA GLN A 12 56.54 7.64 -29.97
C GLN A 12 56.13 6.95 -28.64
N SER A 13 54.93 6.52 -28.31
CA SER A 13 53.73 6.18 -29.06
C SER A 13 52.56 6.23 -28.07
N ARG A 14 51.36 6.28 -28.64
CA ARG A 14 50.07 6.43 -27.99
C ARG A 14 49.59 5.16 -27.28
N HIS A 15 48.51 5.37 -26.53
CA HIS A 15 47.46 4.45 -26.08
C HIS A 15 47.57 4.03 -24.61
N VAL A 16 46.82 4.66 -23.69
CA VAL A 16 45.34 4.59 -23.48
C VAL A 16 45.00 3.47 -22.50
N VAL A 17 44.17 3.85 -21.51
CA VAL A 17 43.16 3.05 -20.77
C VAL A 17 43.44 2.59 -19.32
N TRP A 18 42.67 3.22 -18.40
CA TRP A 18 41.91 2.70 -17.24
C TRP A 18 42.64 2.41 -15.90
N LEU A 19 42.27 3.10 -14.79
CA LEU A 19 41.29 2.70 -13.73
C LEU A 19 41.80 1.46 -12.95
N THR A 20 42.02 1.42 -11.64
CA THR A 20 41.14 1.74 -10.49
C THR A 20 41.92 1.67 -9.16
N VAL A 21 41.65 2.63 -8.27
CA VAL A 21 41.24 2.47 -6.86
C VAL A 21 41.46 1.10 -6.19
N VAL A 22 42.38 1.03 -5.21
CA VAL A 22 42.25 0.25 -3.97
C VAL A 22 43.01 0.99 -2.86
N ILE A 23 42.32 1.73 -1.99
CA ILE A 23 42.86 2.19 -0.71
C ILE A 23 41.89 1.75 0.39
N LEU A 24 42.31 0.68 1.06
CA LEU A 24 42.25 0.41 2.50
C LEU A 24 40.91 0.62 3.24
N CYS A 25 40.29 -0.53 3.53
CA CYS A 25 39.59 -0.77 4.80
C CYS A 25 40.45 -0.30 5.99
N SER A 26 39.91 0.60 6.81
CA SER A 26 40.13 0.63 8.25
C SER A 26 39.15 1.61 8.90
N LEU A 27 38.69 1.25 10.11
CA LEU A 27 37.83 1.96 11.07
C LEU A 27 36.33 1.58 10.98
N LYS A 28 35.88 0.61 11.80
CA LYS A 28 35.40 0.75 13.20
C LYS A 28 33.97 1.31 13.28
N LEU A 29 32.98 0.46 13.57
CA LEU A 29 32.18 0.44 14.81
C LEU A 29 31.00 -0.54 14.66
N ASP A 30 31.00 -1.59 15.49
CA ASP A 30 29.87 -2.46 15.73
C ASP A 30 28.78 -1.70 16.48
N THR A 31 27.68 -1.38 15.79
CA THR A 31 26.30 -1.33 16.31
C THR A 31 25.38 -1.06 15.12
N PHE A 32 25.05 -2.10 14.34
CA PHE A 32 23.90 -2.02 13.46
C PHE A 32 22.72 -2.66 14.16
N HIS A 33 21.78 -1.80 14.53
CA HIS A 33 20.38 -2.16 14.70
C HIS A 33 19.98 -3.05 13.51
N PHE A 34 19.54 -4.26 13.84
CA PHE A 34 18.93 -5.20 12.93
C PHE A 34 17.66 -4.57 12.36
N CYS A 35 17.80 -3.87 11.22
CA CYS A 35 16.67 -3.45 10.42
C CYS A 35 16.15 -4.74 9.76
N SER A 36 15.21 -5.40 10.42
CA SER A 36 14.44 -6.49 9.81
C SER A 36 13.82 -5.96 8.53
N LYS A 37 14.46 -6.27 7.40
CA LYS A 37 13.84 -6.15 6.08
C LYS A 37 12.69 -7.14 6.07
N THR A 38 11.48 -6.65 6.32
CA THR A 38 10.26 -7.34 5.94
C THR A 38 10.28 -7.42 4.42
N THR A 39 10.81 -8.51 3.88
CA THR A 39 10.74 -8.81 2.44
C THR A 39 9.28 -9.09 2.13
N ILE A 40 8.54 -8.06 1.75
CA ILE A 40 7.21 -8.22 1.16
C ILE A 40 7.43 -8.99 -0.15
N PRO A 41 6.79 -10.15 -0.36
CA PRO A 41 6.88 -10.87 -1.62
C PRO A 41 6.42 -9.97 -2.75
N LEU A 42 7.27 -9.79 -3.77
CA LEU A 42 6.93 -9.02 -4.96
C LEU A 42 5.88 -9.80 -5.77
N PRO A 43 4.90 -9.10 -6.39
CA PRO A 43 3.95 -9.73 -7.31
C PRO A 43 4.70 -10.38 -8.50
N PRO A 44 4.07 -11.37 -9.17
CA PRO A 44 4.66 -12.06 -10.31
C PRO A 44 5.14 -11.11 -11.41
N LEU A 45 6.25 -11.51 -12.07
CA LEU A 45 7.08 -10.70 -12.98
C LEU A 45 6.36 -10.28 -14.28
N ASP A 46 5.18 -10.79 -14.56
CA ASP A 46 4.56 -10.72 -15.90
C ASP A 46 3.88 -9.38 -16.21
N ALA A 47 3.72 -8.50 -15.20
CA ALA A 47 3.36 -7.11 -15.43
C ALA A 47 4.01 -6.21 -14.36
N PRO A 48 4.89 -5.26 -14.73
CA PRO A 48 5.54 -4.40 -13.75
C PRO A 48 4.50 -3.45 -13.13
N ASN A 49 4.34 -3.53 -11.80
CA ASN A 49 3.53 -2.56 -11.07
C ASN A 49 4.19 -1.17 -11.21
N ASN A 50 3.55 -0.26 -11.98
CA ASN A 50 4.13 1.02 -12.37
C ASN A 50 3.98 2.13 -11.32
N VAL A 51 3.80 1.78 -10.04
CA VAL A 51 3.65 2.75 -8.95
C VAL A 51 4.85 3.70 -8.89
N ILE A 52 6.08 3.18 -9.00
CA ILE A 52 7.30 4.02 -9.03
C ILE A 52 7.25 5.01 -10.19
N LYS A 53 6.86 4.56 -11.39
CA LYS A 53 6.75 5.42 -12.58
C LYS A 53 5.73 6.53 -12.37
N LEU A 54 4.58 6.23 -11.75
CA LEU A 54 3.57 7.23 -11.42
C LEU A 54 4.09 8.23 -10.38
N ILE A 55 4.75 7.77 -9.31
CA ILE A 55 5.36 8.65 -8.29
C ILE A 55 6.34 9.63 -8.95
N ILE A 56 7.30 9.12 -9.73
CA ILE A 56 8.29 9.94 -10.45
C ILE A 56 7.58 10.97 -11.33
N LYS A 57 6.59 10.54 -12.13
CA LYS A 57 5.87 11.43 -13.03
C LYS A 57 5.13 12.54 -12.28
N THR A 58 4.44 12.19 -11.19
CA THR A 58 3.71 13.19 -10.38
C THR A 58 4.66 14.16 -9.70
N TYR A 59 5.80 13.69 -9.21
CA TYR A 59 6.84 14.53 -8.60
C TYR A 59 7.41 15.53 -9.60
N VAL A 60 7.81 15.06 -10.79
CA VAL A 60 8.33 15.94 -11.85
C VAL A 60 7.29 16.96 -12.29
N ASN A 61 6.03 16.56 -12.45
CA ASN A 61 4.96 17.50 -12.78
C ASN A 61 4.78 18.57 -11.70
N GLU A 62 4.81 18.21 -10.42
CA GLU A 62 4.75 19.19 -9.32
C GLU A 62 5.90 20.20 -9.38
N LEU A 63 7.11 19.76 -9.76
CA LEU A 63 8.26 20.66 -9.95
C LEU A 63 8.06 21.61 -11.13
N LEU A 64 7.55 21.11 -12.25
CA LEU A 64 7.35 21.88 -13.48
C LEU A 64 6.19 22.87 -13.36
N ASP A 65 5.13 22.49 -12.64
CA ASP A 65 3.93 23.30 -12.45
C ASP A 65 4.07 24.34 -11.32
N SER A 66 5.23 24.42 -10.65
CA SER A 66 5.52 25.38 -9.60
C SER A 66 6.08 26.69 -10.19
N PRO A 67 5.26 27.73 -10.42
CA PRO A 67 5.73 28.98 -11.01
C PRO A 67 6.72 29.69 -10.09
N GLY A 68 7.83 30.17 -10.67
CA GLY A 68 8.82 30.97 -9.94
C GLY A 68 9.75 30.19 -9.01
N MET A 69 9.91 28.87 -9.20
CA MET A 69 10.89 28.10 -8.45
C MET A 69 12.32 28.55 -8.78
N ASP A 70 13.05 28.97 -7.74
CA ASP A 70 14.45 29.35 -7.85
C ASP A 70 15.34 28.15 -8.27
N PRO A 71 16.35 28.32 -9.14
CA PRO A 71 17.21 27.22 -9.59
C PRO A 71 17.88 26.42 -8.46
N ASP A 72 18.27 27.06 -7.35
CA ASP A 72 18.86 26.34 -6.21
C ASP A 72 17.80 25.53 -5.47
N GLN A 73 16.56 26.03 -5.40
CA GLN A 73 15.43 25.27 -4.86
C GLN A 73 15.11 24.04 -5.72
N LEU A 74 15.09 24.19 -7.05
CA LEU A 74 14.89 23.07 -7.97
C LEU A 74 15.99 22.02 -7.81
N LYS A 75 17.26 22.44 -7.75
CA LYS A 75 18.40 21.54 -7.54
C LYS A 75 18.28 20.77 -6.22
N ARG A 76 17.87 21.43 -5.13
CA ARG A 76 17.62 20.77 -3.83
C ARG A 76 16.48 19.76 -3.92
N LYS A 77 15.35 20.13 -4.54
CA LYS A 77 14.22 19.20 -4.72
C LYS A 77 14.64 17.98 -5.56
N MET A 78 15.29 18.19 -6.70
CA MET A 78 15.82 17.10 -7.54
C MET A 78 16.79 16.19 -6.78
N ALA A 79 17.66 16.74 -5.93
CA ALA A 79 18.56 15.95 -5.09
C ALA A 79 17.79 15.07 -4.08
N SER A 80 16.66 15.56 -3.57
CA SER A 80 15.79 14.83 -2.63
C SER A 80 14.83 13.83 -3.29
N MET A 81 14.83 13.71 -4.62
CA MET A 81 13.88 12.86 -5.34
C MET A 81 13.97 11.39 -4.94
N ASN A 82 15.19 10.87 -4.76
CA ASN A 82 15.38 9.47 -4.33
C ASN A 82 14.78 9.21 -2.95
N ASP A 83 14.93 10.15 -2.02
CA ASP A 83 14.39 10.05 -0.67
C ASP A 83 12.86 10.12 -0.70
N TYR A 84 12.31 11.04 -1.51
CA TYR A 84 10.87 11.15 -1.73
C TYR A 84 10.29 9.83 -2.29
N ILE A 85 10.92 9.23 -3.30
CA ILE A 85 10.46 7.97 -3.89
C ILE A 85 10.55 6.84 -2.87
N SER A 86 11.72 6.64 -2.26
CA SER A 86 11.99 5.48 -1.39
C SER A 86 11.13 5.45 -0.12
N THR A 87 10.66 6.60 0.35
CA THR A 87 9.79 6.73 1.53
C THR A 87 8.30 6.88 1.16
N HIS A 88 7.95 6.83 -0.13
CA HIS A 88 6.60 7.10 -0.58
C HIS A 88 5.62 6.00 -0.13
N PRO A 89 4.52 6.34 0.59
CA PRO A 89 3.60 5.33 1.15
C PRO A 89 3.00 4.39 0.11
N ALA A 90 2.81 4.87 -1.13
CA ALA A 90 2.23 4.06 -2.19
C ALA A 90 3.06 2.82 -2.57
N LEU A 91 4.37 2.82 -2.32
CA LEU A 91 5.24 1.68 -2.65
C LEU A 91 4.98 0.44 -1.82
N HIS A 92 4.41 0.59 -0.62
CA HIS A 92 4.23 -0.51 0.32
C HIS A 92 2.82 -1.09 0.31
N GLN A 93 1.97 -0.66 -0.63
CA GLN A 93 0.58 -1.09 -0.72
C GLN A 93 0.45 -2.34 -1.59
N ARG A 94 0.04 -3.46 -0.99
CA ARG A 94 -0.22 -4.73 -1.70
C ARG A 94 -1.47 -4.70 -2.59
N TYR A 95 -2.42 -3.83 -2.24
CA TYR A 95 -3.76 -3.74 -2.84
C TYR A 95 -3.88 -2.62 -3.88
N LEU A 96 -2.77 -1.97 -4.23
CA LEU A 96 -2.70 -0.93 -5.26
C LEU A 96 -1.91 -1.43 -6.46
N TRP A 97 -2.50 -1.29 -7.65
CA TRP A 97 -1.84 -1.60 -8.91
C TRP A 97 -1.87 -0.41 -9.85
N VAL A 98 -0.75 -0.17 -10.54
CA VAL A 98 -0.66 0.90 -11.55
C VAL A 98 -0.21 0.35 -12.89
N GLY A 99 -1.00 0.60 -13.94
CA GLY A 99 -0.70 0.19 -15.31
C GLY A 99 -1.88 0.39 -16.25
N SER A 100 -1.80 -0.12 -17.48
CA SER A 100 -2.91 -0.05 -18.44
C SER A 100 -4.04 -1.01 -18.08
N THR A 101 -3.70 -2.18 -17.56
CA THR A 101 -4.61 -3.24 -17.10
C THR A 101 -4.18 -3.78 -15.72
N PRO A 102 -5.13 -4.23 -14.88
CA PRO A 102 -4.79 -4.90 -13.63
C PRO A 102 -4.33 -6.35 -13.91
N PRO A 103 -3.67 -7.00 -12.95
CA PRO A 103 -3.26 -8.39 -13.12
C PRO A 103 -4.49 -9.30 -13.05
N ALA A 104 -4.64 -10.20 -14.01
CA ALA A 104 -5.83 -11.05 -14.14
C ALA A 104 -5.87 -12.15 -13.06
N GLU A 105 -4.73 -12.71 -12.69
CA GLU A 105 -4.62 -13.90 -11.83
C GLU A 105 -4.04 -13.60 -10.43
N TYR A 106 -3.57 -12.38 -10.20
CA TYR A 106 -2.96 -12.01 -8.92
C TYR A 106 -4.04 -11.59 -7.91
N ASN A 107 -4.18 -12.39 -6.84
CA ASN A 107 -4.94 -12.04 -5.64
C ASN A 107 -3.97 -11.79 -4.48
N PRO A 108 -3.92 -10.56 -3.92
CA PRO A 108 -3.01 -10.21 -2.84
C PRO A 108 -3.24 -11.00 -1.53
N ASP A 109 -4.43 -11.56 -1.30
CA ASP A 109 -4.75 -12.32 -0.09
C ASP A 109 -4.28 -13.78 -0.15
N LEU A 110 -4.08 -14.34 -1.36
CA LEU A 110 -3.67 -15.74 -1.52
C LEU A 110 -2.17 -15.96 -1.20
N HIS A 111 -1.38 -14.89 -1.14
CA HIS A 111 0.06 -14.98 -0.90
C HIS A 111 0.46 -15.20 0.57
N GLU A 112 -0.47 -15.10 1.53
CA GLU A 112 -0.15 -15.35 2.95
C GLU A 112 -0.13 -16.84 3.34
N ILE A 113 -0.60 -17.74 2.49
CA ILE A 113 -0.74 -19.17 2.84
C ILE A 113 0.50 -20.00 2.45
N THR A 114 1.35 -19.51 1.54
CA THR A 114 2.52 -20.27 1.03
C THR A 114 3.88 -19.80 1.59
N GLY A 115 3.88 -18.77 2.44
CA GLY A 115 5.08 -18.26 3.13
C GLY A 115 5.39 -19.03 4.40
N TYR A 116 6.29 -20.00 4.30
CA TYR A 116 6.97 -20.69 5.39
C TYR A 116 7.54 -19.69 6.42
N ASP A 117 6.91 -19.57 7.59
CA ASP A 117 7.55 -18.98 8.77
C ASP A 117 7.36 -19.92 9.97
N GLN A 118 8.22 -20.93 10.04
CA GLN A 118 8.35 -21.81 11.21
C GLN A 118 9.06 -21.13 12.39
N ASN A 119 9.48 -19.86 12.28
CA ASN A 119 10.35 -19.22 13.27
C ASN A 119 9.80 -17.94 13.91
N THR A 120 8.54 -17.57 13.69
CA THR A 120 7.86 -16.65 14.62
C THR A 120 7.14 -17.46 15.70
N THR A 121 7.74 -17.48 16.88
CA THR A 121 7.09 -17.84 18.14
C THR A 121 5.90 -16.91 18.39
N ARG A 122 4.78 -17.14 17.70
CA ARG A 122 3.48 -16.88 18.29
C ARG A 122 3.43 -17.75 19.53
N PHE A 123 3.22 -17.14 20.69
CA PHE A 123 2.85 -17.84 21.91
C PHE A 123 1.51 -18.54 21.68
N VAL A 124 1.54 -19.66 20.97
CA VAL A 124 0.55 -20.71 21.09
C VAL A 124 0.79 -21.25 22.48
N VAL A 125 -0.11 -20.93 23.40
CA VAL A 125 -0.24 -21.65 24.67
C VAL A 125 -0.54 -23.10 24.30
N LYS A 126 0.52 -23.88 24.08
CA LYS A 126 0.45 -25.34 23.92
C LYS A 126 0.08 -25.88 25.29
N ARG A 127 -1.23 -25.98 25.57
CA ARG A 127 -1.72 -26.95 26.55
C ARG A 127 -1.35 -28.32 26.02
N LYS A 128 -0.24 -28.86 26.52
CA LYS A 128 0.14 -30.25 26.37
C LYS A 128 -0.92 -31.08 27.10
N ARG A 129 -1.87 -31.65 26.36
CA ARG A 129 -2.65 -32.81 26.82
C ARG A 129 -2.38 -33.96 25.88
N ASN A 130 -2.19 -35.12 26.51
CA ASN A 130 -1.50 -36.28 26.01
C ASN A 130 -2.10 -36.84 24.72
N SER A 131 -1.20 -37.36 23.89
CA SER A 131 -1.46 -38.23 22.74
C SER A 131 -2.37 -39.41 23.12
N GLY A 132 -3.48 -39.53 22.42
CA GLY A 132 -4.34 -40.70 22.42
C GLY A 132 -5.60 -40.40 21.63
N MET A 133 -5.74 -41.06 20.48
CA MET A 133 -6.87 -41.00 19.55
C MET A 133 -6.82 -39.88 18.49
N SER A 134 -6.74 -40.32 17.24
CA SER A 134 -6.87 -39.54 16.02
C SER A 134 -8.28 -38.95 15.90
N GLU A 135 -8.51 -37.80 16.53
CA GLU A 135 -9.61 -36.93 16.12
C GLU A 135 -9.15 -36.18 14.87
N SER A 136 -9.71 -36.55 13.73
CA SER A 136 -9.88 -35.60 12.64
C SER A 136 -10.48 -34.34 13.25
N LYS A 137 -9.68 -33.27 13.37
CA LYS A 137 -10.25 -31.96 13.66
C LYS A 137 -11.21 -31.68 12.52
N GLU A 138 -12.50 -31.86 12.78
CA GLU A 138 -13.57 -31.29 11.96
C GLU A 138 -13.37 -29.78 12.02
N GLN A 139 -12.48 -29.30 11.15
CA GLN A 139 -12.31 -27.90 10.90
C GLN A 139 -13.56 -27.53 10.12
N LEU A 140 -14.58 -27.07 10.85
CA LEU A 140 -15.82 -26.61 10.27
C LEU A 140 -15.46 -25.62 9.15
N PRO A 141 -16.02 -25.77 7.95
CA PRO A 141 -15.77 -24.82 6.88
C PRO A 141 -16.16 -23.44 7.39
N SER A 142 -15.24 -22.48 7.31
CA SER A 142 -15.56 -21.09 7.60
C SER A 142 -16.48 -20.57 6.51
N GLU A 143 -17.79 -20.71 6.70
CA GLU A 143 -18.78 -20.10 5.82
C GLU A 143 -18.77 -18.58 6.00
N GLU A 144 -18.70 -17.84 4.89
CA GLU A 144 -18.79 -16.38 4.95
C GLU A 144 -20.21 -15.95 5.37
N ILE A 145 -20.31 -15.17 6.45
CA ILE A 145 -21.59 -14.60 6.92
C ILE A 145 -22.23 -13.72 5.84
N CYS A 146 -21.40 -13.01 5.07
CA CYS A 146 -21.78 -12.21 3.92
C CYS A 146 -20.85 -12.55 2.75
N GLU A 147 -21.41 -13.16 1.71
CA GLU A 147 -20.68 -13.51 0.49
C GLU A 147 -20.01 -12.26 -0.12
N THR A 148 -18.69 -12.34 -0.32
CA THR A 148 -17.87 -11.22 -0.79
C THR A 148 -17.27 -11.49 -2.16
N LYS A 149 -17.41 -10.53 -3.08
CA LYS A 149 -16.77 -10.55 -4.41
C LYS A 149 -15.50 -9.73 -4.36
N GLN A 150 -14.37 -10.38 -4.65
CA GLN A 150 -13.06 -9.77 -4.73
C GLN A 150 -12.68 -9.52 -6.19
N LYS A 151 -12.17 -8.33 -6.52
CA LYS A 151 -11.66 -8.04 -7.87
C LYS A 151 -10.78 -6.79 -7.88
N TRP A 152 -9.93 -6.67 -8.89
CA TRP A 152 -9.32 -5.39 -9.22
C TRP A 152 -10.34 -4.46 -9.89
N GLU A 153 -10.50 -3.24 -9.38
CA GLU A 153 -11.38 -2.23 -9.98
C GLU A 153 -10.75 -0.84 -10.01
N GLN A 154 -11.20 0.00 -10.95
CA GLN A 154 -10.88 1.42 -10.94
C GLN A 154 -11.90 2.16 -10.11
N ILE A 155 -11.40 2.99 -9.20
CA ILE A 155 -12.20 3.95 -8.46
C ILE A 155 -11.96 5.28 -9.15
N ASN A 156 -13.01 5.90 -9.70
CA ASN A 156 -12.90 7.19 -10.40
C ASN A 156 -13.28 8.34 -9.47
N GLU A 157 -14.38 8.19 -8.74
CA GLU A 157 -14.92 9.17 -7.80
C GLU A 157 -15.05 8.54 -6.43
N THR A 158 -14.62 9.26 -5.41
CA THR A 158 -14.57 8.81 -4.02
C THR A 158 -14.49 10.02 -3.08
N HIS A 159 -14.19 9.78 -1.80
CA HIS A 159 -14.01 10.81 -0.78
C HIS A 159 -12.62 10.67 -0.15
N ASP A 160 -12.04 11.79 0.27
CA ASP A 160 -10.78 11.81 1.04
C ASP A 160 -11.02 11.64 2.56
N LEU A 161 -9.95 11.71 3.36
CA LEU A 161 -10.02 11.56 4.84
C LEU A 161 -10.96 12.54 5.54
N TYR A 162 -11.27 13.67 4.90
CA TYR A 162 -12.09 14.72 5.44
C TYR A 162 -13.49 14.73 4.81
N ASP A 163 -13.86 13.62 4.17
CA ASP A 163 -15.14 13.42 3.47
C ASP A 163 -15.38 14.42 2.31
N ASN A 164 -14.31 15.02 1.76
CA ASN A 164 -14.43 15.85 0.57
C ASN A 164 -14.44 14.97 -0.67
N LYS A 165 -15.20 15.39 -1.69
CA LYS A 165 -15.19 14.72 -3.00
C LYS A 165 -13.80 14.74 -3.62
N ALA A 166 -13.38 13.58 -4.08
CA ALA A 166 -12.07 13.30 -4.63
C ALA A 166 -12.21 12.52 -5.94
N LYS A 167 -11.49 12.97 -6.98
CA LYS A 167 -11.40 12.25 -8.24
C LYS A 167 -10.03 11.60 -8.37
N VAL A 168 -9.98 10.27 -8.41
CA VAL A 168 -8.72 9.54 -8.65
C VAL A 168 -8.29 9.82 -10.09
N ILE A 169 -7.02 10.18 -10.27
CA ILE A 169 -6.49 10.54 -11.58
C ILE A 169 -6.11 9.27 -12.33
N GLN A 170 -6.78 9.04 -13.45
CA GLN A 170 -6.51 7.92 -14.35
C GLN A 170 -5.75 8.44 -15.58
N GLN A 171 -4.52 7.98 -15.79
CA GLN A 171 -3.71 8.30 -16.97
C GLN A 171 -3.72 7.12 -17.94
N GLU A 172 -3.65 7.37 -19.24
CA GLU A 172 -3.83 6.35 -20.30
C GLU A 172 -3.02 5.06 -20.05
N ASP A 173 -1.73 5.18 -19.73
CA ASP A 173 -0.81 4.07 -19.46
C ASP A 173 -0.52 3.81 -17.95
N MET A 174 -1.11 4.61 -17.07
CA MET A 174 -0.87 4.55 -15.62
C MET A 174 -2.20 4.73 -14.88
N LYS A 175 -3.14 3.85 -15.17
CA LYS A 175 -4.40 3.77 -14.44
C LYS A 175 -4.13 3.13 -13.08
N GLN A 176 -4.82 3.62 -12.07
CA GLN A 176 -4.74 3.13 -10.71
C GLN A 176 -5.92 2.19 -10.45
N PHE A 177 -5.61 0.95 -10.07
CA PHE A 177 -6.58 -0.08 -9.71
C PHE A 177 -6.41 -0.44 -8.24
N VAL A 178 -7.53 -0.69 -7.57
CA VAL A 178 -7.58 -1.14 -6.19
C VAL A 178 -8.17 -2.54 -6.16
N PHE A 179 -7.59 -3.43 -5.38
CA PHE A 179 -8.21 -4.71 -5.09
C PHE A 179 -9.36 -4.48 -4.11
N SER A 180 -10.59 -4.61 -4.60
CA SER A 180 -11.81 -4.26 -3.89
C SER A 180 -12.56 -5.47 -3.38
N TYR A 181 -13.31 -5.25 -2.31
CA TYR A 181 -14.19 -6.23 -1.70
C TYR A 181 -15.61 -5.68 -1.72
N ARG A 182 -16.46 -6.28 -2.54
CA ARG A 182 -17.88 -5.88 -2.71
C ARG A 182 -18.79 -6.94 -2.12
N CYS A 183 -19.90 -6.53 -1.51
CA CYS A 183 -20.90 -7.50 -1.08
C CYS A 183 -21.56 -8.14 -2.32
N ALA A 184 -21.63 -9.46 -2.40
CA ALA A 184 -22.31 -10.14 -3.51
C ALA A 184 -23.79 -9.76 -3.61
N LYS A 185 -24.43 -9.60 -2.42
CA LYS A 185 -25.79 -9.09 -2.24
C LYS A 185 -25.77 -7.94 -1.23
N ASN A 186 -25.58 -6.72 -1.72
CA ASN A 186 -25.66 -5.53 -0.87
C ASN A 186 -27.06 -5.43 -0.27
N LYS A 187 -27.14 -5.18 1.04
CA LYS A 187 -28.37 -5.19 1.85
C LYS A 187 -29.06 -6.56 1.98
N GLY A 188 -28.37 -7.64 1.65
CA GLY A 188 -28.86 -9.01 1.87
C GLY A 188 -28.90 -9.38 3.35
N LYS A 189 -29.72 -10.38 3.72
CA LYS A 189 -29.66 -10.96 5.07
C LYS A 189 -28.33 -11.68 5.27
N CYS A 190 -27.75 -11.52 6.44
CA CYS A 190 -26.56 -12.26 6.82
C CYS A 190 -26.89 -13.74 7.11
N LEU A 191 -25.98 -14.63 6.74
CA LEU A 191 -26.10 -16.06 6.99
C LEU A 191 -25.82 -16.39 8.47
N GLY A 192 -26.51 -17.38 9.01
CA GLY A 192 -26.26 -17.89 10.37
C GLY A 192 -26.70 -16.96 11.53
N ILE A 193 -27.47 -15.90 11.25
CA ILE A 193 -27.90 -14.97 12.30
C ILE A 193 -29.24 -15.39 12.91
N SER A 194 -29.30 -15.34 14.26
CA SER A 194 -30.50 -15.61 15.05
C SER A 194 -31.67 -14.70 14.68
N GLN A 195 -32.89 -15.24 14.73
CA GLN A 195 -34.13 -14.51 14.46
C GLN A 195 -34.40 -13.34 15.42
N LEU A 196 -33.69 -13.27 16.55
CA LEU A 196 -33.75 -12.17 17.51
C LEU A 196 -33.16 -10.86 16.97
N TYR A 197 -32.40 -10.92 15.88
CA TYR A 197 -31.78 -9.77 15.23
C TYR A 197 -32.36 -9.55 13.83
N GLU A 198 -32.42 -8.29 13.42
CA GLU A 198 -32.43 -7.89 12.03
C GLU A 198 -30.97 -7.82 11.55
N SER A 199 -30.68 -8.41 10.40
CA SER A 199 -29.32 -8.51 9.87
C SER A 199 -29.26 -8.00 8.43
N GLU A 200 -28.18 -7.30 8.10
CA GLU A 200 -27.96 -6.72 6.78
C GLU A 200 -26.47 -6.73 6.42
N CYS A 201 -26.12 -7.32 5.28
CA CYS A 201 -24.78 -7.23 4.71
C CYS A 201 -24.55 -5.83 4.12
N THR A 202 -23.53 -5.15 4.62
CA THR A 202 -23.20 -3.77 4.26
C THR A 202 -21.74 -3.67 3.81
N GLU A 203 -21.51 -2.93 2.74
CA GLU A 203 -20.16 -2.61 2.29
C GLU A 203 -19.50 -1.64 3.28
N ARG A 204 -18.23 -1.88 3.55
CA ARG A 204 -17.39 -1.02 4.36
C ARG A 204 -16.20 -0.57 3.54
N PHE A 205 -15.91 0.72 3.67
CA PHE A 205 -14.81 1.36 3.00
C PHE A 205 -13.59 1.39 3.92
N GLY A 206 -12.42 1.18 3.33
CA GLY A 206 -11.13 1.40 3.94
C GLY A 206 -10.39 2.51 3.21
N TRP A 207 -9.20 2.85 3.72
CA TRP A 207 -8.39 3.93 3.17
C TRP A 207 -7.30 3.37 2.27
N MET A 208 -7.21 3.91 1.05
CA MET A 208 -6.16 3.58 0.08
C MET A 208 -5.38 4.84 -0.25
N TYR A 209 -4.05 4.78 -0.23
CA TYR A 209 -3.21 5.92 -0.56
C TYR A 209 -3.02 6.02 -2.08
N MET A 210 -3.66 6.99 -2.72
CA MET A 210 -3.74 7.11 -4.19
C MET A 210 -3.43 8.53 -4.65
N TYR A 211 -3.14 8.68 -5.94
CA TYR A 211 -3.00 10.00 -6.57
C TYR A 211 -4.37 10.48 -7.05
N TYR A 212 -4.85 11.58 -6.47
CA TYR A 212 -6.21 12.08 -6.69
C TYR A 212 -6.23 13.61 -6.77
N LYS A 213 -7.34 14.15 -7.25
CA LYS A 213 -7.64 15.58 -7.26
C LYS A 213 -8.82 15.85 -6.33
N PRO A 214 -8.61 16.51 -5.18
CA PRO A 214 -9.71 17.03 -4.37
C PRO A 214 -10.45 18.14 -5.13
N GLU A 215 -11.71 18.37 -4.77
CA GLU A 215 -12.48 19.50 -5.30
C GLU A 215 -11.75 20.83 -5.03
N ASN A 216 -11.57 21.64 -6.07
CA ASN A 216 -10.91 22.96 -6.03
C ASN A 216 -9.44 22.98 -5.55
N LYS A 217 -8.74 21.84 -5.55
CA LYS A 217 -7.32 21.76 -5.18
C LYS A 217 -6.48 21.14 -6.29
N PRO A 218 -5.16 21.40 -6.31
CA PRO A 218 -4.26 20.69 -7.21
C PRO A 218 -4.26 19.18 -6.89
N PRO A 219 -3.93 18.34 -7.89
CA PRO A 219 -3.64 16.93 -7.67
C PRO A 219 -2.63 16.69 -6.56
N GLN A 220 -2.85 15.66 -5.76
CA GLN A 220 -1.96 15.26 -4.67
C GLN A 220 -2.07 13.77 -4.37
N TRP A 221 -1.07 13.26 -3.65
CA TRP A 221 -1.13 11.95 -3.04
C TRP A 221 -1.80 12.02 -1.67
N GLY A 222 -2.68 11.06 -1.38
CA GLY A 222 -3.31 10.97 -0.07
C GLY A 222 -4.30 9.81 0.03
N PHE A 223 -4.92 9.68 1.19
CA PHE A 223 -5.85 8.60 1.45
C PHE A 223 -7.24 8.92 0.90
N VAL A 224 -7.79 7.96 0.16
CA VAL A 224 -9.15 8.00 -0.39
C VAL A 224 -9.91 6.73 -0.02
N ASN A 225 -11.23 6.83 0.04
CA ASN A 225 -12.10 5.70 0.34
C ASN A 225 -12.09 4.66 -0.79
N ALA A 226 -11.92 3.39 -0.41
CA ALA A 226 -12.00 2.24 -1.30
C ALA A 226 -12.78 1.09 -0.64
N PRO A 227 -13.58 0.31 -1.38
CA PRO A 227 -14.32 -0.83 -0.82
C PRO A 227 -13.36 -1.89 -0.30
N HIS A 228 -13.45 -2.22 0.99
CA HIS A 228 -12.43 -3.02 1.69
C HIS A 228 -13.00 -4.29 2.34
N HIS A 229 -14.28 -4.33 2.72
CA HIS A 229 -14.88 -5.56 3.25
C HIS A 229 -16.41 -5.51 3.19
N CYS A 230 -17.04 -6.69 3.19
CA CYS A 230 -18.47 -6.83 3.44
C CYS A 230 -18.67 -7.26 4.89
N ALA A 231 -19.50 -6.52 5.65
CA ALA A 231 -19.75 -6.79 7.07
C ALA A 231 -21.24 -6.94 7.35
N CYS A 232 -21.57 -7.84 8.28
CA CYS A 232 -22.93 -7.98 8.77
C CYS A 232 -23.25 -6.91 9.82
N ARG A 233 -24.25 -6.07 9.54
CA ARG A 233 -24.86 -5.16 10.51
C ARG A 233 -26.00 -5.87 11.23
N LEU A 234 -26.00 -5.83 12.55
CA LEU A 234 -27.04 -6.42 13.39
C LEU A 234 -27.81 -5.33 14.13
N LYS A 235 -29.13 -5.48 14.21
CA LYS A 235 -30.01 -4.66 15.04
C LYS A 235 -30.90 -5.56 15.89
N PRO A 236 -30.88 -5.47 17.23
CA PRO A 236 -31.78 -6.23 18.07
C PRO A 236 -33.23 -5.86 17.80
N LYS A 237 -34.13 -6.85 17.71
CA LYS A 237 -35.58 -6.59 17.55
C LYS A 237 -36.24 -6.14 18.86
N PHE A 238 -35.68 -6.56 20.00
CA PHE A 238 -36.22 -6.29 21.34
C PHE A 238 -35.24 -5.46 22.14
N TYR A 239 -35.08 -4.18 21.80
CA TYR A 239 -34.38 -3.23 22.66
C TYR A 239 -35.42 -2.43 23.46
N GLN A 240 -35.64 -2.80 24.71
CA GLN A 240 -36.29 -1.92 25.68
C GLN A 240 -35.17 -1.20 26.44
N PRO A 241 -34.91 0.10 26.20
CA PRO A 241 -34.08 0.86 27.13
C PRO A 241 -34.82 0.85 28.47
N THR A 242 -34.25 0.19 29.48
CA THR A 242 -34.69 0.39 30.86
C THR A 242 -34.49 1.86 31.18
N ILE A 243 -35.58 2.62 31.17
CA ILE A 243 -35.65 3.93 31.80
C ILE A 243 -35.44 3.64 33.29
N SER A 244 -34.23 3.86 33.79
CA SER A 244 -34.02 3.96 35.22
C SER A 244 -34.78 5.20 35.68
N SER A 245 -35.94 5.00 36.29
CA SER A 245 -36.66 6.01 37.06
C SER A 245 -35.81 6.38 38.28
N ALA A 246 -34.82 7.24 38.07
CA ALA A 246 -34.25 8.08 39.10
C ALA A 246 -34.80 9.49 38.86
N ASP A 247 -35.17 10.16 39.95
CA ASP A 247 -35.73 11.52 40.05
C ASP A 247 -37.27 11.61 40.04
N GLU A 248 -37.91 10.98 41.03
CA GLU A 248 -39.03 11.64 41.70
C GLU A 248 -38.47 12.63 42.74
N PRO A 249 -38.76 13.94 42.65
CA PRO A 249 -38.43 14.88 43.71
C PRO A 249 -39.40 14.67 44.89
N MET A 250 -38.85 14.35 46.07
CA MET A 250 -39.59 14.44 47.34
C MET A 250 -40.13 15.86 47.51
N LYS A 251 -41.46 15.95 47.64
CA LYS A 251 -42.15 17.13 48.18
C LYS A 251 -42.06 17.14 49.70
#